data_AF-A0AA89C1L2-F1
#
_entry.id   AF-A0AA89C1L2-F1
#
_cell.length_a   1.000
_cell.length_b   1.000
_cell.length_c   1.000
_cell.angle_alpha   90.00
_cell.angle_beta   90.00
_cell.angle_gamma   90.00
#
_symmetry.space_group_name_H-M   'P 1'
#
loop_
_entity.id
_entity.type
_entity.pdbx_description
1 polymer ?
#
loop_
_entity_poly.entity_id
_entity_poly.type
_entity_poly.pdbx_seq_one_letter_code
_entity_poly.pdbx_strand_id
1 'polypeptide(L)'
;MAADKKRFADLTGNDNGRIIEEKDAANTKRSTENSVRLFRKNLLEKGKGADFESMEISELEENLSRLYAEARSEHGTLYKKSSLQTIRHGLLTNTKGIDIIRGLEFKNSNFWHYRKI
;
A
#
# COMPACT_ATOMS: atom_id res chain seq x y z
N MET A 1 40.08 -15.17 -20.35
CA MET A 1 39.83 -13.73 -20.14
C MET A 1 38.46 -13.55 -19.51
N ALA A 2 38.34 -12.88 -18.36
CA ALA A 2 37.05 -12.58 -17.74
C ALA A 2 36.44 -11.34 -18.42
N ALA A 3 35.23 -11.45 -18.94
CA ALA A 3 34.52 -10.31 -19.51
C ALA A 3 34.16 -9.33 -18.38
N ASP A 4 34.67 -8.12 -18.48
CA ASP A 4 34.43 -7.03 -17.53
C ASP A 4 32.93 -6.69 -17.53
N LYS A 5 32.23 -7.12 -16.47
CA LYS A 5 30.79 -6.91 -16.34
C LYS A 5 30.57 -5.48 -15.87
N LYS A 6 30.48 -4.54 -16.83
CA LYS A 6 30.19 -3.12 -16.56
C LYS A 6 29.01 -3.00 -15.57
N ARG A 7 29.23 -2.30 -14.46
CA ARG A 7 28.24 -2.08 -13.37
C ARG A 7 27.06 -1.22 -13.82
N PHE A 8 27.23 -0.43 -14.86
CA PHE A 8 26.23 0.50 -15.39
C PHE A 8 26.07 0.30 -16.90
N ALA A 9 24.82 0.31 -17.37
CA ALA A 9 24.51 0.18 -18.78
C ALA A 9 24.68 1.53 -19.50
N ASP A 10 25.29 1.52 -20.69
CA ASP A 10 25.35 2.66 -21.60
C ASP A 10 23.97 2.82 -22.27
N LEU A 11 23.07 3.58 -21.63
CA LEU A 11 21.73 3.87 -22.13
C LEU A 11 21.66 5.32 -22.61
N THR A 12 21.09 5.55 -23.79
CA THR A 12 20.87 6.91 -24.31
C THR A 12 19.71 7.59 -23.58
N GLY A 13 19.71 8.93 -23.53
CA GLY A 13 18.77 9.71 -22.70
C GLY A 13 17.27 9.42 -22.98
N ASN A 14 16.91 9.07 -24.21
CA ASN A 14 15.54 8.75 -24.61
C ASN A 14 15.09 7.36 -24.11
N ASP A 15 16.01 6.39 -24.02
CA ASP A 15 15.73 5.06 -23.46
C ASP A 15 15.65 5.10 -21.93
N ASN A 16 16.48 5.94 -21.29
CA ASN A 16 16.50 6.11 -19.84
C ASN A 16 15.17 6.63 -19.29
N GLY A 17 14.58 7.66 -19.92
CA GLY A 17 13.28 8.20 -19.51
C GLY A 17 12.19 7.14 -19.54
N ARG A 18 12.06 6.44 -20.68
CA ARG A 18 11.04 5.41 -20.89
C ARG A 18 11.19 4.23 -19.91
N ILE A 19 12.42 3.79 -19.64
CA ILE A 19 12.69 2.69 -18.70
C ILE A 19 12.35 3.09 -17.26
N ILE A 20 12.64 4.33 -16.86
CA ILE A 20 12.31 4.84 -15.52
C ILE A 20 10.79 4.93 -15.37
N GLU A 21 10.11 5.54 -16.34
CA GLU A 21 8.65 5.69 -16.34
C GLU A 21 7.93 4.34 -16.31
N GLU A 22 8.35 3.38 -17.13
CA GLU A 22 7.77 2.03 -17.15
C GLU A 22 8.00 1.29 -15.83
N LYS A 23 9.20 1.40 -15.26
CA LYS A 23 9.53 0.80 -13.95
C LYS A 23 8.74 1.43 -12.82
N ASP A 24 8.62 2.75 -12.79
CA ASP A 24 7.90 3.46 -11.72
C ASP A 24 6.39 3.19 -11.81
N ALA A 25 5.84 3.11 -13.02
CA ALA A 25 4.46 2.69 -13.22
C ALA A 25 4.24 1.24 -12.76
N ALA A 26 5.14 0.32 -13.12
CA ALA A 26 5.06 -1.08 -12.71
C ALA A 26 5.21 -1.26 -11.19
N ASN A 27 6.13 -0.52 -10.56
CA ASN A 27 6.37 -0.55 -9.12
C ASN A 27 5.18 0.03 -8.35
N THR A 28 4.64 1.17 -8.80
CA THR A 28 3.43 1.77 -8.24
C THR A 28 2.26 0.80 -8.33
N LYS A 29 2.02 0.19 -9.49
CA LYS A 29 0.95 -0.78 -9.69
C LYS A 29 1.09 -1.98 -8.74
N ARG A 30 2.27 -2.58 -8.66
CA ARG A 30 2.55 -3.71 -7.75
C ARG A 30 2.33 -3.32 -6.29
N SER A 31 2.74 -2.11 -5.91
CA SER A 31 2.56 -1.61 -4.55
C SER A 31 1.07 -1.45 -4.20
N THR A 32 0.28 -0.90 -5.11
CA THR A 32 -1.18 -0.81 -4.99
C THR A 32 -1.81 -2.19 -4.86
N GLU A 33 -1.51 -3.12 -5.78
CA GLU A 33 -2.04 -4.48 -5.76
C GLU A 33 -1.68 -5.23 -4.47
N ASN A 34 -0.45 -5.07 -3.97
CA ASN A 34 -0.02 -5.66 -2.71
C ASN A 34 -0.80 -5.09 -1.51
N SER A 35 -1.08 -3.80 -1.52
CA SER A 35 -1.83 -3.13 -0.45
C SER A 35 -3.27 -3.63 -0.40
N VAL A 36 -3.92 -3.74 -1.56
CA VAL A 36 -5.25 -4.34 -1.72
C VAL A 36 -5.24 -5.79 -1.24
N ARG A 37 -4.29 -6.60 -1.70
CA ARG A 37 -4.17 -8.02 -1.34
C ARG A 37 -4.00 -8.22 0.15
N LEU A 38 -3.16 -7.40 0.79
CA LEU A 38 -2.94 -7.42 2.24
C LEU A 38 -4.24 -7.14 3.00
N PHE A 39 -4.97 -6.09 2.60
CA PHE A 39 -6.19 -5.72 3.30
C PHE A 39 -7.30 -6.77 3.12
N ARG A 40 -7.50 -7.29 1.89
CA ARG A 40 -8.43 -8.38 1.63
C ARG A 40 -8.10 -9.63 2.46
N LYS A 41 -6.82 -9.99 2.56
CA LYS A 41 -6.39 -11.10 3.42
C LYS A 41 -6.75 -10.85 4.88
N ASN A 42 -6.50 -9.64 5.39
CA ASN A 42 -6.84 -9.29 6.76
C ASN A 42 -8.36 -9.40 7.01
N LEU A 43 -9.20 -8.94 6.07
CA LEU A 43 -10.66 -9.06 6.18
C LEU A 43 -11.11 -10.53 6.23
N LEU A 44 -10.57 -11.37 5.34
CA LEU A 44 -10.87 -12.80 5.32
C LEU A 44 -10.45 -13.51 6.61
N GLU A 45 -9.28 -13.18 7.16
CA GLU A 45 -8.80 -13.70 8.46
C GLU A 45 -9.73 -13.31 9.62
N LYS A 46 -10.46 -12.20 9.50
CA LYS A 46 -11.47 -11.75 10.47
C LYS A 46 -12.88 -12.26 10.15
N GLY A 47 -13.04 -13.13 9.15
CA GLY A 47 -14.34 -13.68 8.73
C GLY A 47 -15.24 -12.69 7.99
N LYS A 48 -14.68 -11.60 7.46
CA LYS A 48 -15.40 -10.60 6.66
C LYS A 48 -15.25 -10.86 5.16
N GLY A 49 -16.16 -10.28 4.37
CA GLY A 49 -16.04 -10.26 2.90
C GLY A 49 -14.79 -9.51 2.45
N ALA A 50 -14.18 -9.93 1.34
CA ALA A 50 -12.98 -9.30 0.78
C ALA A 50 -13.28 -8.00 0.02
N ASP A 51 -14.54 -7.74 -0.32
CA ASP A 51 -14.98 -6.61 -1.14
C ASP A 51 -15.17 -5.33 -0.31
N PHE A 52 -14.05 -4.76 0.13
CA PHE A 52 -14.03 -3.55 0.95
C PHE A 52 -14.46 -2.29 0.17
N GLU A 53 -14.41 -2.32 -1.15
CA GLU A 53 -14.82 -1.23 -2.03
C GLU A 53 -16.32 -0.94 -1.94
N SER A 54 -17.10 -1.90 -1.47
CA SER A 54 -18.55 -1.80 -1.23
C SER A 54 -18.93 -1.70 0.25
N MET A 55 -17.97 -1.68 1.17
CA MET A 55 -18.26 -1.55 2.59
C MET A 55 -18.83 -0.16 2.92
N GLU A 56 -19.69 -0.11 3.94
CA GLU A 56 -20.10 1.17 4.52
C GLU A 56 -18.88 1.89 5.11
N ILE A 57 -18.92 3.23 5.13
CA ILE A 57 -17.83 4.06 5.65
C ILE A 57 -17.46 3.65 7.08
N SER A 58 -18.46 3.42 7.93
CA SER A 58 -18.26 3.03 9.34
C SER A 58 -17.54 1.68 9.47
N GLU A 59 -17.93 0.70 8.65
CA GLU A 59 -17.26 -0.60 8.61
C GLU A 59 -15.83 -0.50 8.07
N LEU A 60 -15.62 0.28 7.01
CA LEU A 60 -14.31 0.50 6.42
C LEU A 60 -13.36 1.20 7.42
N GLU A 61 -13.85 2.18 8.18
CA GLU A 61 -13.14 2.88 9.25
C GLU A 61 -12.62 1.89 10.30
N GLU A 62 -13.50 1.05 10.82
CA GLU A 62 -13.18 0.10 11.87
C GLU A 62 -12.14 -0.93 11.38
N ASN A 63 -12.35 -1.45 10.17
CA ASN A 63 -11.43 -2.42 9.58
C ASN A 63 -10.05 -1.80 9.29
N LEU A 64 -9.99 -0.56 8.81
CA LEU A 64 -8.72 0.15 8.62
C LEU A 64 -8.01 0.42 9.95
N SER A 65 -8.76 0.79 10.99
CA SER A 65 -8.23 1.01 12.33
C SER A 65 -7.57 -0.26 12.89
N ARG A 66 -8.26 -1.41 12.77
CA ARG A 66 -7.73 -2.72 13.13
C ARG A 66 -6.52 -3.10 12.29
N LEU A 67 -6.57 -2.92 10.96
CA LEU A 67 -5.43 -3.16 10.07
C LEU A 67 -4.21 -2.37 10.55
N TYR A 68 -4.33 -1.07 10.80
CA TYR A 68 -3.19 -0.25 11.20
C TYR A 68 -2.64 -0.62 12.58
N ALA A 69 -3.48 -1.11 13.49
CA ALA A 69 -3.04 -1.65 14.78
C ALA A 69 -2.32 -3.00 14.62
N GLU A 70 -2.93 -3.95 13.93
CA GLU A 70 -2.56 -5.37 13.92
C GLU A 70 -1.58 -5.76 12.80
N ALA A 71 -1.53 -5.03 11.69
CA ALA A 71 -0.76 -5.44 10.52
C ALA A 71 0.73 -5.57 10.84
N ARG A 72 1.26 -6.73 10.48
CA ARG A 72 2.66 -7.14 10.66
C ARG A 72 3.26 -7.53 9.31
N SER A 73 4.57 -7.36 9.21
CA SER A 73 5.36 -7.88 8.09
C SER A 73 5.36 -9.41 8.10
N GLU A 74 5.89 -10.00 7.03
CA GLU A 74 6.09 -11.45 6.91
C GLU A 74 6.97 -12.04 8.03
N HIS A 75 7.78 -11.21 8.68
CA HIS A 75 8.61 -11.59 9.83
C HIS A 75 7.93 -11.33 11.19
N GLY A 76 6.64 -10.98 11.20
CA GLY A 76 5.86 -10.75 12.42
C GLY A 76 6.12 -9.41 13.11
N THR A 77 6.98 -8.56 12.55
CA THR A 77 7.27 -7.22 13.07
C THR A 77 6.20 -6.22 12.64
N LEU A 78 5.92 -5.21 13.48
CA LEU A 78 4.98 -4.15 13.12
C LEU A 78 5.45 -3.39 11.88
N TYR A 79 4.53 -3.05 10.99
CA TYR A 79 4.87 -2.18 9.85
C TYR A 79 5.38 -0.83 10.33
N LYS A 80 6.45 -0.36 9.68
CA LYS A 80 6.94 1.02 9.82
C LYS A 80 5.89 1.99 9.28
N LYS A 81 5.90 3.22 9.79
CA LYS A 81 5.01 4.30 9.32
C LYS A 81 5.06 4.50 7.81
N SER A 82 6.24 4.42 7.19
CA SER A 82 6.38 4.54 5.73
C SER A 82 5.66 3.42 4.98
N SER A 83 5.75 2.18 5.46
CA SER A 83 5.03 1.04 4.89
C SER A 83 3.51 1.22 5.01
N LEU A 84 3.03 1.70 6.16
CA LEU A 84 1.61 1.99 6.35
C LEU A 84 1.12 3.14 5.45
N GLN A 85 1.96 4.14 5.18
CA GLN A 85 1.63 5.19 4.20
C GLN A 85 1.46 4.60 2.79
N THR A 86 2.40 3.75 2.36
CA THR A 86 2.30 3.04 1.08
C THR A 86 1.02 2.22 0.99
N ILE A 87 0.71 1.45 2.03
CA ILE A 87 -0.53 0.65 2.10
C ILE A 87 -1.76 1.55 1.96
N ARG A 88 -1.81 2.63 2.72
CA ARG A 88 -2.92 3.58 2.70
C ARG A 88 -3.13 4.21 1.32
N HIS A 89 -2.06 4.66 0.67
CA HIS A 89 -2.16 5.23 -0.68
C HIS A 89 -2.62 4.19 -1.70
N GLY A 90 -2.18 2.94 -1.59
CA GLY A 90 -2.66 1.85 -2.45
C GLY A 90 -4.13 1.47 -2.22
N LEU A 91 -4.65 1.65 -1.00
CA LEU A 91 -6.08 1.45 -0.73
C LEU A 91 -6.94 2.60 -1.26
N LEU A 92 -6.46 3.85 -1.11
CA LEU A 92 -7.16 5.05 -1.57
C LEU A 92 -7.52 4.98 -3.08
N THR A 93 -6.67 4.38 -3.91
CA THR A 93 -6.96 4.24 -5.34
C THR A 93 -8.17 3.36 -5.65
N ASN A 94 -8.61 2.53 -4.70
CA ASN A 94 -9.73 1.59 -4.87
C ASN A 94 -10.98 2.04 -4.12
N THR A 95 -10.88 2.99 -3.19
CA THR A 95 -12.01 3.56 -2.45
C THR A 95 -12.63 4.72 -3.26
N LYS A 96 -13.57 4.39 -4.15
CA LYS A 96 -14.21 5.31 -5.12
C LYS A 96 -14.82 6.55 -4.45
N GLY A 97 -14.07 7.65 -4.41
CA GLY A 97 -14.54 8.95 -3.90
C GLY A 97 -14.52 9.08 -2.37
N ILE A 98 -14.01 8.08 -1.65
CA ILE A 98 -13.87 8.13 -0.20
C ILE A 98 -12.41 8.45 0.13
N ASP A 99 -12.18 9.61 0.76
CA ASP A 99 -10.84 9.98 1.22
C ASP A 99 -10.55 9.34 2.58
N ILE A 100 -9.95 8.15 2.55
CA ILE A 100 -9.55 7.42 3.77
C ILE A 100 -8.37 8.06 4.52
N ILE A 101 -7.72 9.08 3.94
CA ILE A 101 -6.54 9.74 4.51
C ILE A 101 -6.92 11.01 5.26
N ARG A 102 -7.81 11.82 4.68
CA ARG A 102 -8.21 13.14 5.20
C ARG A 102 -9.68 13.22 5.60
N GLY A 103 -10.49 12.23 5.24
CA GLY A 103 -11.89 12.17 5.61
C GLY A 103 -12.08 12.18 7.12
N LEU A 104 -13.02 13.01 7.60
CA LEU A 104 -13.34 13.11 9.02
C LEU A 104 -13.86 11.80 9.60
N GLU A 105 -14.46 10.97 8.75
CA GLU A 105 -14.95 9.65 9.09
C GLU A 105 -13.82 8.71 9.51
N PHE A 106 -12.59 8.94 9.02
CA PHE A 106 -11.42 8.08 9.27
C PHE A 106 -10.51 8.58 10.38
N LYS A 107 -11.00 9.46 11.28
CA LYS A 107 -10.17 10.05 12.35
C LYS A 107 -9.52 9.00 13.25
N ASN A 108 -10.25 7.94 13.61
CA ASN A 108 -9.78 6.94 14.56
C ASN A 108 -8.71 6.03 13.94
N SER A 109 -8.96 5.49 12.76
CA SER A 109 -7.97 4.78 11.93
C SER A 109 -6.74 5.65 11.62
N ASN A 110 -6.92 6.93 11.36
CA ASN A 110 -5.81 7.87 11.18
C ASN A 110 -4.98 8.09 12.45
N PHE A 111 -5.62 8.15 13.62
CA PHE A 111 -4.93 8.24 14.91
C PHE A 111 -3.96 7.06 15.14
N TRP A 112 -4.40 5.83 14.86
CA TRP A 112 -3.57 4.63 15.03
C TRP A 112 -2.33 4.63 14.14
N HIS A 113 -2.44 5.14 12.93
CA HIS A 113 -1.31 5.29 12.01
C HIS A 113 -0.26 6.29 12.53
N TYR A 114 -0.68 7.41 13.11
CA TYR A 114 0.25 8.42 13.63
C TYR A 114 0.95 8.01 14.92
N ARG A 115 0.38 7.05 15.67
CA ARG A 115 0.92 6.57 16.95
C ARG A 115 2.12 5.63 16.79
N LYS A 116 2.35 5.04 15.60
CA LYS A 116 3.55 4.25 15.30
C LYS A 116 4.71 5.17 14.93
N ILE A 117 5.35 5.75 15.96
CA ILE A 117 6.65 6.45 15.89
C ILE A 117 7.75 5.47 16.29
#